data_AF-A0A553IFZ0-F1
#
_entry.id   AF-A0A553IFZ0-F1
#
_cell.length_a   1.000
_cell.length_b   1.000
_cell.length_c   1.000
_cell.angle_alpha   90.00
_cell.angle_beta   90.00
_cell.angle_gamma   90.00
#
_symmetry.space_group_name_H-M   'P 1'
#
loop_
_entity.id
_entity.type
_entity.pdbx_description
1 polymer ?
#
loop_
_entity_poly.entity_id
_entity_poly.type
_entity_poly.pdbx_seq_one_letter_code
_entity_poly.pdbx_strand_id
1 'polypeptide(L)'
;MNKTFLTVAQVFAIISGVLFIFPGGLLIFPLVLAYFNFKAASVFDKAKKGEATKEQVTNYSIYLIFTSTIGGIFGLLAGTGVSSTDTEPVTVEQKLKQLDGLFDRGVISREEYEARRKAILENI
;
A
#
# COMPACT_ATOMS: atom_id res chain seq x y z
N MET A 1 7.01 -8.09 3.45
CA MET A 1 6.12 -6.97 3.82
C MET A 1 6.99 -5.74 4.03
N ASN A 2 6.60 -4.58 3.53
CA ASN A 2 7.42 -3.37 3.60
C ASN A 2 7.42 -2.81 5.04
N LYS A 3 8.59 -2.75 5.69
CA LYS A 3 8.74 -2.30 7.09
C LYS A 3 8.37 -0.83 7.29
N THR A 4 8.61 0.01 6.30
CA THR A 4 8.25 1.44 6.34
C THR A 4 6.74 1.60 6.37
N PHE A 5 6.02 0.92 5.48
CA PHE A 5 4.55 0.94 5.46
C PHE A 5 3.95 0.33 6.73
N LEU A 6 4.51 -0.75 7.27
CA LEU A 6 4.10 -1.29 8.57
C LEU A 6 4.29 -0.28 9.71
N THR A 7 5.37 0.50 9.68
CA THR A 7 5.65 1.52 10.70
C THR A 7 4.65 2.67 10.61
N VAL A 8 4.37 3.17 9.41
CA VAL A 8 3.34 4.18 9.19
C VAL A 8 1.98 3.66 9.68
N ALA A 9 1.59 2.45 9.26
CA ALA A 9 0.33 1.83 9.67
C ALA A 9 0.22 1.69 11.20
N GLN A 10 1.30 1.29 11.87
CA GLN A 10 1.36 1.18 13.33
C GLN A 10 1.17 2.52 14.03
N VAL A 11 1.85 3.58 13.60
CA VAL A 11 1.74 4.91 14.21
C VAL A 11 0.29 5.42 14.10
N PHE A 12 -0.31 5.30 12.92
CA PHE A 12 -1.68 5.72 12.69
C PHE A 12 -2.71 4.90 13.45
N ALA A 13 -2.47 3.61 13.68
CA ALA A 13 -3.32 2.76 14.53
C ALA A 13 -3.23 3.14 16.01
N ILE A 14 -2.04 3.54 16.50
CA ILE A 14 -1.87 4.00 17.89
C ILE A 14 -2.58 5.35 18.09
N ILE A 15 -2.39 6.30 17.17
CA ILE A 15 -3.02 7.63 17.26
C ILE A 15 -4.55 7.49 17.29
N SER A 16 -5.14 6.72 16.37
CA SER A 16 -6.60 6.48 16.37
C SER A 16 -7.06 5.78 17.64
N GLY A 17 -6.31 4.79 18.13
CA GLY A 17 -6.60 4.12 19.40
C GLY A 17 -6.69 5.09 20.59
N VAL A 18 -5.75 6.04 20.68
CA VAL A 18 -5.75 7.08 21.72
C VAL A 18 -6.95 8.04 21.56
N LEU A 19 -7.30 8.43 20.34
CA LEU A 19 -8.47 9.28 20.07
C LEU A 19 -9.79 8.61 20.47
N PHE A 20 -9.89 7.28 20.36
CA PHE A 20 -11.06 6.57 20.86
C PHE A 20 -11.16 6.54 22.39
N ILE A 21 -10.02 6.62 23.10
CA ILE A 21 -10.00 6.71 24.57
C ILE A 21 -10.38 8.11 25.05
N PHE A 22 -10.01 9.17 24.34
CA PHE A 22 -10.34 10.54 24.76
C PHE A 22 -10.86 11.37 23.58
N PRO A 23 -12.10 11.90 23.64
CA PRO A 23 -13.05 11.93 24.76
C PRO A 23 -13.97 10.69 24.87
N GLY A 24 -13.83 9.70 23.97
CA GLY A 24 -14.76 8.57 23.85
C GLY A 24 -14.74 7.53 24.97
N GLY A 25 -13.74 7.55 25.86
CA GLY A 25 -13.52 6.55 26.91
C GLY A 25 -14.57 6.54 28.03
N LEU A 26 -15.51 7.48 28.03
CA LEU A 26 -16.71 7.43 28.87
C LEU A 26 -17.73 6.39 28.39
N LEU A 27 -17.62 5.95 27.13
CA LEU A 27 -18.51 4.97 26.50
C LEU A 27 -17.77 3.64 26.30
N ILE A 28 -18.48 2.52 26.49
CA ILE A 28 -17.90 1.18 26.33
C ILE A 28 -17.53 0.91 24.86
N PHE A 29 -18.35 1.38 23.90
CA PHE A 29 -18.15 1.09 22.48
C PHE A 29 -16.83 1.64 21.91
N PRO A 30 -16.44 2.92 22.13
CA PRO A 30 -15.13 3.43 21.72
C PRO A 30 -13.94 2.68 22.35
N LEU A 31 -14.07 2.17 23.58
CA LEU A 31 -13.01 1.38 24.21
C LEU A 31 -12.75 0.05 23.49
N VAL A 32 -13.79 -0.58 22.96
CA VAL A 32 -13.64 -1.79 22.13
C VAL A 32 -12.88 -1.47 20.83
N LEU A 33 -13.22 -0.36 20.17
CA LEU A 33 -12.48 0.10 18.98
C LEU A 33 -11.03 0.47 19.30
N ALA A 34 -10.79 1.12 20.44
CA ALA A 34 -9.44 1.41 20.91
C ALA A 34 -8.63 0.13 21.09
N TYR A 35 -9.19 -0.89 21.75
CA TYR A 35 -8.53 -2.20 21.92
C TYR A 35 -8.13 -2.82 20.57
N PHE A 36 -9.03 -2.87 19.59
CA PHE A 36 -8.72 -3.42 18.28
C PHE A 36 -7.67 -2.60 17.51
N ASN A 37 -7.64 -1.28 17.68
CA ASN A 37 -6.59 -0.42 17.13
C ASN A 37 -5.21 -0.73 17.73
N PHE A 38 -5.10 -0.89 19.05
CA PHE A 38 -3.84 -1.32 19.68
C PHE A 38 -3.44 -2.74 19.29
N LYS A 39 -4.41 -3.64 19.11
CA LYS A 39 -4.17 -4.99 18.61
C LYS A 39 -3.63 -4.97 17.19
N ALA A 40 -4.17 -4.13 16.30
CA ALA A 40 -3.64 -3.91 14.96
C ALA A 40 -2.18 -3.42 15.01
N ALA A 41 -1.88 -2.43 15.87
CA ALA A 41 -0.52 -1.94 16.08
C ALA A 41 0.44 -3.04 16.56
N SER A 42 0.01 -3.91 17.48
CA SER A 42 0.78 -5.06 17.94
C SER A 42 1.04 -6.07 16.81
N VAL A 43 0.06 -6.34 15.96
CA VAL A 43 0.21 -7.23 14.79
C VAL A 43 1.21 -6.66 13.79
N PHE A 44 1.18 -5.35 13.52
CA PHE A 44 2.18 -4.72 12.67
C PHE A 44 3.59 -4.77 13.27
N ASP A 45 3.73 -4.67 14.59
CA ASP A 45 5.02 -4.85 15.26
C ASP A 45 5.57 -6.27 15.09
N LYS A 46 4.71 -7.28 15.28
CA LYS A 46 5.04 -8.69 15.03
C LYS A 46 5.38 -8.94 13.56
N ALA A 47 4.67 -8.31 12.62
CA ALA A 47 4.94 -8.42 11.20
C ALA A 47 6.32 -7.88 10.81
N LYS A 48 6.79 -6.80 11.44
CA LYS A 48 8.16 -6.28 11.23
C LYS A 48 9.24 -7.26 11.71
N LYS A 49 8.94 -8.05 12.74
CA LYS A 49 9.82 -9.10 13.31
C LYS A 49 9.72 -10.44 12.57
N GLY A 50 8.78 -10.58 11.63
CA GLY A 50 8.54 -11.83 10.91
C GLY A 50 7.66 -12.83 11.66
N GLU A 51 7.02 -12.42 12.75
CA GLU A 51 6.21 -13.27 13.64
C GLU A 51 4.70 -13.24 13.30
N ALA A 52 4.28 -12.38 12.37
CA ALA A 52 2.90 -12.29 11.92
C ALA A 52 2.78 -12.60 10.42
N THR A 53 1.66 -13.22 10.04
CA THR A 53 1.40 -13.60 8.66
C THR A 53 0.91 -12.40 7.83
N LYS A 54 1.08 -12.48 6.50
CA LYS A 54 0.52 -11.49 5.57
C LYS A 54 -0.99 -11.35 5.73
N GLU A 55 -1.69 -12.47 5.93
CA GLU A 55 -3.13 -12.50 6.14
C GLU A 55 -3.54 -11.73 7.40
N GLN A 56 -2.81 -11.89 8.51
CA GLN A 56 -3.05 -11.12 9.73
C GLN A 56 -2.89 -9.62 9.48
N VAL A 57 -1.82 -9.21 8.77
CA VAL A 57 -1.62 -7.80 8.41
C VAL A 57 -2.75 -7.29 7.54
N THR A 58 -3.14 -8.01 6.50
CA THR A 58 -4.25 -7.64 5.60
C THR A 58 -5.57 -7.49 6.37
N ASN A 59 -5.92 -8.46 7.22
CA ASN A 59 -7.18 -8.44 7.98
C ASN A 59 -7.26 -7.22 8.92
N TYR A 60 -6.20 -6.92 9.66
CA TYR A 60 -6.18 -5.72 10.52
C TYR A 60 -6.11 -4.43 9.70
N SER A 61 -5.56 -4.46 8.49
CA SER A 61 -5.54 -3.30 7.60
C SER A 61 -6.92 -2.97 7.03
N ILE A 62 -7.72 -3.99 6.70
CA ILE A 62 -9.13 -3.82 6.31
C ILE A 62 -9.92 -3.20 7.46
N TYR A 63 -9.75 -3.71 8.68
CA TYR A 63 -10.33 -3.10 9.87
C TYR A 63 -9.92 -1.62 10.03
N LEU A 64 -8.64 -1.31 9.84
CA LEU A 64 -8.15 0.07 9.96
C LEU A 64 -8.68 1.00 8.86
N ILE A 65 -9.12 0.53 7.69
CA ILE A 65 -9.76 1.42 6.70
C ILE A 65 -10.92 2.20 7.32
N PHE A 66 -11.68 1.55 8.21
CA PHE A 66 -12.86 2.12 8.85
C PHE A 66 -12.56 2.94 10.12
N THR A 67 -11.35 2.82 10.69
CA THR A 67 -11.00 3.45 11.98
C THR A 67 -9.79 4.37 11.93
N SER A 68 -8.94 4.22 10.91
CA SER A 68 -7.76 5.02 10.61
C SER A 68 -7.38 4.81 9.13
N THR A 69 -8.05 5.52 8.22
CA THR A 69 -7.94 5.29 6.77
C THR A 69 -6.50 5.28 6.27
N ILE A 70 -5.65 6.19 6.77
CA ILE A 70 -4.22 6.22 6.45
C ILE A 70 -3.54 4.94 6.92
N GLY A 71 -3.76 4.53 8.18
CA GLY A 71 -3.20 3.30 8.73
C GLY A 71 -3.65 2.05 7.97
N GLY A 72 -4.91 2.00 7.55
CA GLY A 72 -5.47 0.91 6.75
C GLY A 72 -4.87 0.81 5.36
N ILE A 73 -4.72 1.93 4.64
CA ILE A 73 -4.11 1.95 3.30
C ILE A 73 -2.65 1.48 3.38
N PHE A 74 -1.84 2.06 4.28
CA PHE A 74 -0.44 1.68 4.42
C PHE A 74 -0.27 0.24 4.91
N GLY A 75 -1.16 -0.24 5.79
CA GLY A 75 -1.17 -1.63 6.21
C GLY A 75 -1.48 -2.59 5.06
N LEU A 76 -2.44 -2.24 4.19
CA LEU A 76 -2.77 -3.03 3.01
C LEU A 76 -1.59 -3.08 2.03
N LEU A 77 -0.98 -1.93 1.71
CA LEU A 77 0.21 -1.88 0.86
C LEU A 77 1.34 -2.76 1.42
N ALA A 78 1.52 -2.77 2.75
CA ALA A 78 2.49 -3.64 3.41
C ALA A 78 2.17 -5.14 3.29
N GLY A 79 0.88 -5.51 3.37
CA GLY A 79 0.40 -6.90 3.36
C GLY A 79 0.27 -7.50 1.96
N THR A 80 -0.18 -6.72 0.98
CA THR A 80 -0.35 -7.15 -0.42
C THR A 80 0.95 -7.05 -1.22
N GLY A 81 1.95 -6.33 -0.71
CA GLY A 81 3.23 -6.15 -1.41
C GLY A 81 3.15 -5.16 -2.58
N VAL A 82 2.11 -4.32 -2.61
CA VAL A 82 2.10 -3.14 -3.49
C VAL A 82 3.11 -2.15 -2.91
N SER A 83 4.36 -2.28 -3.35
CA SER A 83 5.40 -1.29 -3.12
C SER A 83 4.99 -0.02 -3.86
N SER A 84 4.57 1.03 -3.15
CA SER A 84 4.64 2.37 -3.73
C SER A 84 6.11 2.62 -4.03
N THR A 85 6.43 2.76 -5.32
CA THR A 85 7.76 2.93 -5.91
C THR A 85 8.48 1.63 -6.29
N ASP A 86 7.95 0.91 -7.27
CA ASP A 86 8.83 0.31 -8.27
C ASP A 86 9.40 1.46 -9.13
N THR A 87 10.44 2.11 -8.62
CA THR A 87 11.50 2.62 -9.51
C THR A 87 12.44 1.45 -9.77
N GLU A 88 11.89 0.35 -10.29
CA GLU A 88 12.68 -0.54 -11.12
C GLU A 88 13.01 0.28 -12.38
N PRO A 89 14.26 0.29 -12.86
CA PRO A 89 14.56 0.91 -14.14
C PRO A 89 13.73 0.17 -15.19
N VAL A 90 12.64 0.79 -15.65
CA VAL A 90 11.75 0.19 -16.66
C VAL A 90 12.64 -0.20 -17.83
N THR A 91 12.83 -1.51 -17.99
CA THR A 91 13.75 -2.02 -19.00
C THR A 91 13.21 -1.60 -20.36
N VAL A 92 14.12 -1.43 -21.32
CA VAL A 92 13.76 -1.07 -22.70
C VAL A 92 12.68 -2.01 -23.23
N GLU A 93 12.78 -3.30 -22.92
CA GLU A 93 11.80 -4.32 -23.30
C GLU A 93 10.40 -4.06 -22.73
N GLN A 94 10.31 -3.63 -21.47
CA GLN A 94 9.03 -3.29 -20.86
C GLN A 94 8.40 -2.04 -21.48
N LYS A 95 9.22 -1.02 -21.81
CA LYS A 95 8.74 0.19 -22.50
C LYS A 95 8.22 -0.13 -23.91
N LEU A 96 8.94 -0.98 -24.65
CA LEU A 96 8.52 -1.43 -25.98
C LEU A 96 7.21 -2.22 -25.92
N LYS A 97 7.09 -3.15 -24.97
CA LYS A 97 5.87 -3.95 -24.78
C LYS A 97 4.63 -3.11 -24.44
N GLN A 98 4.80 -2.05 -23.66
CA GLN A 98 3.72 -1.10 -23.38
C GLN A 98 3.33 -0.31 -24.64
N LEU A 99 4.31 0.11 -25.43
CA LEU A 99 4.09 0.82 -26.68
C LEU A 99 3.36 -0.06 -27.71
N ASP A 100 3.74 -1.32 -27.84
CA ASP A 100 3.05 -2.32 -28.69
C ASP A 100 1.58 -2.45 -28.28
N GLY A 101 1.31 -2.59 -26.97
CA GLY A 101 -0.06 -2.70 -26.47
C GLY A 101 -0.92 -1.45 -26.72
N LEU A 102 -0.33 -0.26 -26.79
CA LEU A 102 -1.06 0.98 -27.14
C LEU A 102 -1.40 1.03 -28.62
N PHE A 103 -0.50 0.56 -29.48
CA PHE A 103 -0.72 0.47 -30.92
C PHE A 103 -1.77 -0.59 -31.27
N ASP A 104 -1.69 -1.77 -30.67
CA ASP A 104 -2.64 -2.88 -30.88
C ASP A 104 -4.07 -2.51 -30.45
N ARG A 105 -4.19 -1.62 -29.45
CA ARG A 105 -5.48 -1.08 -28.99
C ARG A 105 -5.98 0.09 -29.84
N GLY A 106 -5.24 0.51 -30.86
CA GLY A 106 -5.57 1.64 -31.72
C GLY A 106 -5.55 2.99 -31.00
N VAL A 107 -4.86 3.09 -29.85
CA VAL A 107 -4.77 4.32 -29.05
C VAL A 107 -3.80 5.32 -29.69
N ILE A 108 -2.80 4.82 -30.40
CA ILE A 108 -1.79 5.62 -31.10
C ILE A 108 -1.73 5.24 -32.57
N SER A 109 -1.38 6.22 -33.41
CA SER A 109 -1.17 6.03 -34.84
C SER A 109 0.14 5.28 -35.11
N ARG A 110 0.29 4.76 -36.34
CA ARG A 110 1.51 4.05 -36.76
C ARG A 110 2.72 4.97 -36.76
N GLU A 111 2.55 6.21 -37.19
CA GLU A 111 3.58 7.23 -37.22
C GLU A 111 4.06 7.56 -35.80
N GLU A 112 3.13 7.67 -34.85
CA GLU A 112 3.43 7.94 -33.45
C GLU A 112 4.09 6.75 -32.75
N TYR A 113 3.68 5.53 -33.09
CA TYR A 113 4.33 4.30 -32.64
C TYR A 113 5.80 4.26 -33.10
N GLU A 114 6.08 4.47 -34.39
CA GLU A 114 7.44 4.41 -34.94
C GLU A 114 8.35 5.49 -34.35
N ALA A 115 7.83 6.72 -34.16
CA ALA A 115 8.58 7.81 -33.52
C ALA A 115 8.95 7.50 -32.07
N ARG A 116 8.00 6.97 -31.28
CA ARG A 116 8.24 6.61 -29.87
C ARG A 116 9.15 5.39 -29.74
N ARG A 117 9.03 4.40 -30.63
CA ARG A 117 9.90 3.23 -30.67
C ARG A 117 11.35 3.61 -30.95
N LYS A 118 11.58 4.52 -31.89
CA LYS A 118 12.91 5.05 -32.21
C LYS A 118 13.52 5.79 -31.02
N ALA A 119 12.75 6.68 -30.37
CA ALA A 119 13.20 7.41 -29.19
C ALA A 119 13.57 6.49 -28.00
N ILE A 120 12.88 5.35 -27.84
CA ILE A 120 13.20 4.37 -26.79
C ILE A 120 14.51 3.62 -27.11
N LEU A 121 14.78 3.32 -28.37
CA LEU A 121 16.00 2.62 -28.81
C LEU A 121 17.24 3.54 -28.88
N GLU A 122 17.06 4.84 -29.12
CA GLU A 122 18.15 5.84 -29.11
C GLU A 122 18.58 6.25 -27.69
N ASN A 123 17.78 5.96 -26.66
CA ASN A 123 18.10 6.20 -25.25
C ASN A 123 18.74 4.97 -24.56
N ILE A 124 19.32 4.07 -25.34
CA ILE A 124 20.13 2.92 -24.89
C ILE A 124 21.60 3.32 -24.98
#